data_AF-A0A497LNK2-F1
#
_entry.id   AF-A0A497LNK2-F1
#
_cell.length_a   1.000
_cell.length_b   1.000
_cell.length_c   1.000
_cell.angle_alpha   90.00
_cell.angle_beta   90.00
_cell.angle_gamma   90.00
#
_symmetry.space_group_name_H-M   'P 1'
#
loop_
_entity.id
_entity.type
_entity.pdbx_description
1 polymer ?
#
loop_
_entity_poly.entity_id
_entity_poly.type
_entity_poly.pdbx_seq_one_letter_code
_entity_poly.pdbx_strand_id
1 'polypeptide(L)'
;IDKIGRKVSLIVSNLVIIPVVFLFVYGNYWILFLVMPLLGLVQLLGFSASQTLFADLVPRVQRGKVMGSMNFFSYIFMALGGIIGGVLYDRVSPQLPFLLIPFFMIPSILLIVFYVQEPKPEEREV
;
A
#
# COMPACT_ATOMS: atom_id res chain seq x y z
N ILE A 1 -5.58 6.31 13.30
CA ILE A 1 -4.17 6.51 12.88
C ILE A 1 -3.37 7.23 13.97
N ASP A 2 -3.83 8.37 14.50
CA ASP A 2 -3.08 9.11 15.53
C ASP A 2 -2.96 8.42 16.91
N LYS A 3 -3.90 7.54 17.30
CA LYS A 3 -3.82 6.80 18.58
C LYS A 3 -3.05 5.47 18.55
N ILE A 4 -2.85 4.87 17.37
CA ILE A 4 -2.37 3.48 17.22
C ILE A 4 -0.93 3.41 16.64
N GLY A 5 -0.41 4.51 16.11
CA GLY A 5 0.87 4.54 15.41
C GLY A 5 0.68 4.40 13.90
N ARG A 6 1.33 5.29 13.14
CA ARG A 6 1.20 5.38 11.67
C ARG A 6 1.83 4.16 11.00
N LYS A 7 2.93 3.65 11.57
CA LYS A 7 3.59 2.40 11.14
C LYS A 7 2.71 1.19 11.39
N VAL A 8 2.08 1.10 12.57
CA VAL A 8 1.20 -0.03 12.90
C VAL A 8 0.00 -0.05 11.95
N SER A 9 -0.59 1.11 11.65
CA SER A 9 -1.70 1.19 10.69
C SER A 9 -1.28 0.76 9.27
N LEU A 10 -0.07 1.08 8.83
CA LEU A 10 0.48 0.64 7.54
C LEU A 10 0.78 -0.86 7.49
N ILE A 11 1.36 -1.41 8.55
CA ILE A 11 1.65 -2.84 8.65
C ILE A 11 0.33 -3.62 8.65
N VAL A 12 -0.65 -3.18 9.43
CA VAL A 12 -1.98 -3.83 9.49
C VAL A 12 -2.67 -3.78 8.13
N SER A 13 -2.68 -2.63 7.45
CA SER A 13 -3.28 -2.56 6.10
C SER A 13 -2.59 -3.49 5.11
N ASN A 14 -1.25 -3.52 5.12
CA ASN A 14 -0.48 -4.36 4.21
C ASN A 14 -0.58 -5.86 4.55
N LEU A 15 -0.81 -6.22 5.81
CA LEU A 15 -1.00 -7.61 6.22
C LEU A 15 -2.43 -8.08 5.84
N VAL A 16 -3.43 -7.22 6.03
CA VAL A 16 -4.84 -7.54 5.72
C VAL A 16 -5.08 -7.62 4.21
N ILE A 17 -4.34 -6.87 3.37
CA ILE A 17 -4.51 -6.96 1.90
C ILE A 17 -4.21 -8.37 1.36
N ILE A 18 -3.31 -9.12 1.99
CA ILE A 18 -2.85 -10.44 1.51
C ILE A 18 -4.03 -11.44 1.48
N PRO A 19 -4.69 -11.77 2.61
CA PRO A 19 -5.83 -12.68 2.60
C PRO A 19 -7.00 -12.13 1.78
N VAL A 20 -7.14 -10.81 1.68
CA VAL A 20 -8.20 -10.15 0.91
C VAL A 20 -8.00 -10.36 -0.59
N VAL A 21 -6.77 -10.29 -1.09
CA VAL A 21 -6.44 -10.63 -2.48
C VAL A 21 -6.67 -12.11 -2.76
N PHE A 22 -6.34 -13.01 -1.83
CA PHE A 22 -6.68 -14.43 -1.97
C PHE A 22 -8.20 -14.68 -2.02
N LEU A 23 -8.96 -14.03 -1.14
CA LEU A 23 -10.43 -14.08 -1.16
C LEU A 23 -11.01 -13.45 -2.43
N PHE A 24 -10.35 -12.46 -3.02
CA PHE A 24 -10.75 -11.88 -4.29
C PHE A 24 -10.51 -12.83 -5.47
N VAL A 25 -9.36 -13.53 -5.49
CA VAL A 25 -9.00 -14.46 -6.57
C VAL A 25 -9.81 -15.75 -6.55
N TYR A 26 -10.08 -16.30 -5.36
CA TYR A 26 -10.76 -17.59 -5.19
C TYR A 26 -12.21 -17.46 -4.67
N GLY A 27 -12.70 -16.23 -4.49
CA GLY A 27 -14.01 -15.96 -3.91
C GLY A 27 -15.16 -16.24 -4.87
N ASN A 28 -16.29 -16.67 -4.31
CA ASN A 28 -17.56 -16.76 -5.00
C ASN A 28 -18.26 -15.38 -5.04
N TYR A 29 -19.29 -15.20 -5.86
CA TYR A 29 -20.00 -13.92 -6.04
C TYR A 29 -20.40 -13.24 -4.72
N TRP A 30 -20.93 -14.00 -3.76
CA TRP A 30 -21.30 -13.51 -2.43
C TRP A 30 -20.10 -13.06 -1.59
N ILE A 31 -18.97 -13.74 -1.72
CA ILE A 31 -17.72 -13.40 -1.03
C ILE A 31 -17.17 -12.10 -1.62
N LEU A 32 -17.22 -11.92 -2.94
CA LEU A 32 -16.78 -10.69 -3.59
C LEU A 32 -17.57 -9.46 -3.13
N PHE A 33 -18.88 -9.61 -2.90
CA PHE A 33 -19.72 -8.53 -2.38
C PHE A 33 -19.24 -8.02 -1.00
N LEU A 34 -18.73 -8.93 -0.16
CA LEU A 34 -18.21 -8.61 1.17
C LEU A 34 -16.73 -8.14 1.12
N VAL A 35 -15.96 -8.67 0.18
CA VAL A 35 -14.53 -8.34 -0.01
C VAL A 35 -14.34 -6.94 -0.58
N MET A 36 -15.21 -6.46 -1.48
CA MET A 36 -15.11 -5.12 -2.08
C MET A 36 -15.07 -3.95 -1.07
N PRO A 37 -16.02 -3.83 -0.13
CA PRO A 37 -15.94 -2.79 0.88
C PRO A 37 -14.73 -2.96 1.80
N LEU A 38 -14.32 -4.20 2.08
CA LEU A 38 -13.15 -4.48 2.91
C LEU A 38 -11.84 -4.07 2.22
N LEU A 39 -11.71 -4.32 0.91
CA LEU A 39 -10.61 -3.80 0.07
C LEU A 39 -10.55 -2.27 0.13
N GLY A 40 -11.69 -1.61 0.01
CA GLY A 40 -11.79 -0.15 0.10
C GLY A 40 -11.28 0.37 1.45
N LEU A 41 -11.70 -0.24 2.56
CA LEU A 41 -11.25 0.13 3.91
C LEU A 41 -9.74 -0.06 4.09
N VAL A 42 -9.20 -1.18 3.61
CA VAL A 42 -7.76 -1.48 3.70
C VAL A 42 -6.95 -0.47 2.89
N GLN A 43 -7.39 -0.13 1.67
CA GLN A 43 -6.75 0.90 0.85
C GLN A 43 -6.79 2.28 1.52
N LEU A 44 -7.94 2.68 2.06
CA LEU A 44 -8.09 3.98 2.74
C LEU A 44 -7.17 4.09 3.95
N LEU A 45 -7.08 3.03 4.77
CA LEU A 45 -6.17 2.98 5.90
C LEU A 45 -4.69 3.09 5.47
N GLY A 46 -4.30 2.33 4.46
CA GLY A 46 -2.92 2.36 3.94
C GLY A 46 -2.55 3.70 3.30
N PHE A 47 -3.45 4.28 2.50
CA PHE A 47 -3.23 5.58 1.85
C PHE A 47 -3.14 6.71 2.88
N SER A 48 -4.07 6.75 3.83
CA SER A 48 -4.09 7.77 4.88
C SER A 48 -2.85 7.69 5.76
N ALA A 49 -2.48 6.50 6.22
CA ALA A 49 -1.29 6.33 7.05
C ALA A 49 0.01 6.67 6.29
N SER A 50 0.11 6.31 5.00
CA SER A 50 1.23 6.71 4.13
C SER A 50 1.33 8.23 4.03
N GLN A 51 0.24 8.90 3.64
CA GLN A 51 0.19 10.36 3.48
C GLN A 51 0.59 11.09 4.76
N THR A 52 0.12 10.61 5.92
CA THR A 52 0.45 11.27 7.20
C THR A 52 1.91 11.03 7.59
N LEU A 53 2.43 9.82 7.39
CA LEU A 53 3.86 9.52 7.60
C LEU A 53 4.75 10.39 6.69
N PHE A 54 4.40 10.54 5.41
CA PHE A 54 5.10 11.44 4.50
C PHE A 54 5.06 12.90 4.94
N ALA A 55 3.91 13.37 5.46
CA ALA A 55 3.78 14.73 5.95
C ALA A 55 4.70 15.00 7.16
N ASP A 56 4.90 14.02 8.03
CA ASP A 56 5.81 14.13 9.18
C ASP A 56 7.29 14.07 8.77
N LEU A 57 7.64 13.19 7.83
CA LEU A 57 9.04 12.96 7.44
C LEU A 57 9.61 14.04 6.51
N VAL A 58 8.77 14.80 5.80
CA VAL A 58 9.22 15.75 4.79
C VAL A 58 9.08 17.21 5.27
N PRO A 59 10.21 17.93 5.44
CA PRO A 59 10.21 19.35 5.83
C PRO A 59 9.42 20.20 4.83
N ARG A 60 8.63 21.16 5.34
CA ARG A 60 7.72 22.00 4.53
C ARG A 60 8.38 22.63 3.30
N VAL A 61 9.64 23.04 3.44
CA VAL A 61 10.43 23.71 2.38
C VAL A 61 10.75 22.77 1.20
N GLN A 62 10.87 21.46 1.44
CA GLN A 62 11.25 20.49 0.41
C GLN A 62 10.07 19.62 -0.07
N ARG A 63 8.88 19.78 0.51
CA ARG A 63 7.68 18.99 0.18
C ARG A 63 7.40 18.94 -1.32
N GLY A 64 7.49 20.06 -2.03
CA GLY A 64 7.25 20.10 -3.49
C GLY A 64 8.21 19.22 -4.28
N LYS A 65 9.51 19.25 -3.96
CA LYS A 65 10.55 18.50 -4.68
C LYS A 65 10.45 16.99 -4.39
N VAL A 66 10.23 16.64 -3.12
CA VAL A 66 10.09 15.23 -2.70
C VAL A 66 8.78 14.64 -3.24
N MET A 67 7.66 15.36 -3.13
CA MET A 67 6.38 14.92 -3.70
C MET A 67 6.46 14.78 -5.22
N GLY A 68 7.10 15.72 -5.92
CA GLY A 68 7.29 15.63 -7.37
C GLY A 68 8.08 14.38 -7.77
N SER A 69 9.21 14.12 -7.10
CA SER A 69 10.02 12.92 -7.36
C SER A 69 9.27 11.63 -7.02
N MET A 70 8.58 11.58 -5.88
CA MET A 70 7.80 10.41 -5.48
C MET A 70 6.65 10.12 -6.45
N ASN A 71 5.91 11.14 -6.87
CA ASN A 71 4.84 10.99 -7.86
C ASN A 71 5.40 10.54 -9.20
N PHE A 72 6.55 11.08 -9.63
CA PHE A 72 7.20 10.67 -10.87
C PHE A 72 7.53 9.16 -10.87
N PHE A 73 8.18 8.66 -9.83
CA PHE A 73 8.43 7.22 -9.70
C PHE A 73 7.14 6.41 -9.59
N SER A 74 6.15 6.90 -8.82
CA SER A 74 4.86 6.21 -8.66
C SER A 74 4.14 6.04 -9.98
N TYR A 75 4.11 7.06 -10.84
CA TYR A 75 3.49 6.98 -12.16
C TYR A 75 4.26 6.04 -13.11
N ILE A 76 5.59 6.03 -13.06
CA ILE A 76 6.40 5.09 -13.83
C ILE A 76 6.08 3.64 -13.41
N PHE A 77 6.09 3.36 -12.11
CA PHE A 77 5.76 2.03 -11.61
C PHE A 77 4.30 1.65 -11.88
N MET A 78 3.37 2.61 -11.85
CA MET A 78 1.98 2.37 -12.20
C MET A 78 1.82 2.01 -13.69
N ALA A 79 2.52 2.71 -14.58
CA ALA A 79 2.52 2.42 -16.01
C ALA A 79 3.13 1.04 -16.29
N LEU A 80 4.31 0.76 -15.72
CA LEU A 80 4.96 -0.55 -15.85
C LEU A 80 4.11 -1.68 -15.26
N GLY A 81 3.50 -1.45 -14.08
CA GLY A 81 2.62 -2.40 -13.42
C GLY A 81 1.37 -2.70 -14.23
N GLY A 82 0.78 -1.69 -14.87
CA GLY A 82 -0.35 -1.88 -15.78
C GLY A 82 0.01 -2.71 -17.03
N ILE A 83 1.16 -2.43 -17.65
CA ILE A 83 1.64 -3.19 -18.81
C ILE A 83 1.94 -4.64 -18.43
N ILE A 84 2.71 -4.85 -17.37
CA ILE A 84 3.06 -6.20 -16.89
C ILE A 84 1.79 -6.95 -16.48
N GLY A 85 0.91 -6.30 -15.70
CA GLY A 85 -0.36 -6.87 -15.26
C GLY A 85 -1.28 -7.26 -16.41
N GLY A 86 -1.42 -6.39 -17.42
CA GLY A 86 -2.23 -6.66 -18.61
C GLY A 86 -1.67 -7.83 -19.43
N VAL A 87 -0.36 -7.85 -19.69
CA VAL A 87 0.28 -8.96 -20.42
C VAL A 87 0.13 -10.29 -19.66
N LEU A 88 0.27 -10.27 -18.33
CA LEU A 88 0.13 -11.48 -17.51
C LEU A 88 -1.33 -11.97 -17.47
N TYR A 89 -2.28 -11.04 -17.43
CA TYR A 89 -3.71 -11.32 -17.50
C TYR A 89 -4.08 -12.01 -18.81
N ASP A 90 -3.62 -11.47 -19.94
CA ASP A 90 -3.99 -11.96 -21.27
C ASP A 90 -3.27 -13.26 -21.68
N ARG A 91 -1.99 -13.42 -21.31
CA ARG A 91 -1.16 -14.51 -21.85
C ARG A 91 -0.97 -15.71 -20.93
N VAL A 92 -1.17 -15.56 -19.62
CA VAL A 92 -0.82 -16.63 -18.66
C VAL A 92 -2.02 -17.04 -17.82
N SER A 93 -2.59 -16.13 -17.05
CA SER A 93 -3.82 -16.40 -16.29
C SER A 93 -4.37 -15.09 -15.72
N PRO A 94 -5.71 -14.89 -15.72
CA PRO A 94 -6.36 -13.76 -15.08
C PRO A 94 -6.02 -13.58 -13.59
N GLN A 95 -5.58 -14.64 -12.92
CA GLN A 95 -5.33 -14.68 -11.49
C GLN A 95 -3.90 -14.21 -11.12
N LEU A 96 -2.94 -14.32 -12.05
CA LEU A 96 -1.54 -14.02 -11.79
C LEU A 96 -1.23 -12.56 -11.45
N PRO A 97 -1.83 -11.54 -12.12
CA PRO A 97 -1.60 -10.15 -11.75
C PRO A 97 -1.95 -9.88 -10.29
N PHE A 98 -3.03 -10.51 -9.80
CA PHE A 98 -3.47 -10.37 -8.42
C PHE A 98 -2.56 -11.11 -7.45
N LEU A 99 -2.07 -12.31 -7.81
CA LEU A 99 -1.11 -13.07 -6.99
C LEU A 99 0.28 -12.41 -6.89
N LEU A 100 0.65 -11.55 -7.84
CA LEU A 100 1.87 -10.74 -7.73
C LEU A 100 1.76 -9.67 -6.64
N ILE A 101 0.56 -9.18 -6.31
CA ILE A 101 0.37 -8.16 -5.26
C ILE A 101 0.98 -8.62 -3.92
N PRO A 102 0.60 -9.77 -3.33
CA PRO A 102 1.19 -10.22 -2.08
C PRO A 102 2.70 -10.51 -2.21
N PHE A 103 3.17 -10.94 -3.39
CA PHE A 103 4.60 -11.16 -3.63
C PHE A 103 5.42 -9.86 -3.50
N PHE A 104 4.91 -8.73 -3.99
CA PHE A 104 5.54 -7.41 -3.80
C PHE A 104 5.23 -6.78 -2.44
N MET A 105 4.08 -7.10 -1.84
CA MET A 105 3.68 -6.56 -0.53
C MET A 105 4.54 -7.11 0.61
N ILE A 106 4.87 -8.42 0.60
CA ILE A 106 5.68 -9.07 1.65
C ILE A 106 7.04 -8.38 1.86
N PRO A 107 7.89 -8.16 0.83
CA PRO A 107 9.15 -7.46 1.01
C PRO A 107 8.94 -5.99 1.41
N SER A 108 7.87 -5.34 0.95
CA SER A 108 7.51 -3.99 1.39
C SER A 108 7.18 -3.93 2.88
N ILE A 109 6.41 -4.90 3.39
CA ILE A 109 6.14 -5.05 4.83
C ILE A 109 7.44 -5.29 5.58
N LEU A 110 8.32 -6.14 5.07
CA LEU A 110 9.61 -6.43 5.69
C LEU A 110 10.45 -5.16 5.81
N LEU A 111 10.54 -4.37 4.73
CA LEU A 111 11.21 -3.07 4.74
C LEU A 111 10.57 -2.12 5.74
N ILE A 112 9.24 -2.04 5.81
CA ILE A 112 8.55 -1.19 6.80
C ILE A 112 8.87 -1.65 8.23
N VAL A 113 8.87 -2.95 8.49
CA VAL A 113 9.14 -3.49 9.83
C VAL A 113 10.58 -3.19 10.25
N PHE A 114 11.56 -3.46 9.38
CA PHE A 114 12.99 -3.35 9.70
C PHE A 114 13.58 -1.94 9.57
N TYR A 115 13.15 -1.16 8.57
CA TYR A 115 13.77 0.14 8.24
C TYR A 115 12.95 1.35 8.71
N VAL A 116 11.62 1.26 8.84
CA VAL A 116 10.82 2.40 9.28
C VAL A 116 10.84 2.44 10.82
N GLN A 117 11.69 3.27 11.41
CA GLN A 117 11.57 3.66 12.82
C GLN A 117 10.54 4.78 12.92
N GLU A 118 9.50 4.61 13.76
CA GLU A 118 8.59 5.71 14.05
C GLU A 118 9.34 6.79 14.82
N PRO A 119 9.33 8.06 14.37
CA PRO A 119 9.79 9.16 15.20
C PRO A 119 8.90 9.24 16.45
N LYS A 120 9.55 9.42 17.61
CA LYS A 120 8.87 9.47 18.91
C LYS A 120 7.85 10.62 18.92
N PRO A 121 6.75 10.50 19.70
CA PRO A 121 5.72 11.53 19.79
C PRO A 121 6.24 12.94 20.13
N GLU A 122 7.39 13.03 20.82
CA GLU A 122 8.00 14.27 21.31
C GLU A 122 8.55 15.19 20.21
N GLU A 123 8.83 14.69 19.00
CA GLU A 123 9.30 15.53 17.87
C GLU A 123 8.14 16.05 16.99
N ARG A 124 6.89 15.71 17.31
CA ARG A 124 5.72 16.06 16.47
C ARG A 124 5.26 17.52 16.61
N GLU A 125 5.83 18.28 17.55
CA GLU A 125 5.43 19.65 17.84
C GLU A 125 6.52 20.71 17.54
N VAL A 126 7.65 20.34 16.92
CA VAL A 126 8.71 21.31 16.57
C VAL A 126 8.67 21.74 15.11
#